data_AF-A0A7W8HBY5-F1
#
_entry.id   AF-A0A7W8HBY5-F1
#
_cell.length_a   1.000
_cell.length_b   1.000
_cell.length_c   1.000
_cell.angle_alpha   90.00
_cell.angle_beta   90.00
_cell.angle_gamma   90.00
#
_symmetry.space_group_name_H-M   'P 1'
#
loop_
_entity.id
_entity.type
_entity.pdbx_description
1 polymer ?
#
loop_
_entity_poly.entity_id
_entity_poly.type
_entity_poly.pdbx_seq_one_letter_code
_entity_poly.pdbx_strand_id
1 'polypeptide(L)' 'MSDTITQDTIIGIDLGTSTTEAAVIKNGRPVMILNFDHSEITPSFIGINPEGNFIFGNEAKA' A
#
# COMPACT_ATOMS: atom_id res chain seq x y z
N MET A 1 6.07 -25.13 3.61
CA MET A 1 6.88 -24.03 4.19
C MET A 1 6.02 -22.79 4.14
N SER A 2 5.92 -22.08 5.27
CA SER A 2 4.85 -21.14 5.57
C SER A 2 4.88 -19.89 4.69
N ASP A 3 3.94 -19.78 3.74
CA ASP A 3 3.63 -18.56 2.97
C ASP A 3 2.86 -17.51 3.79
N THR A 4 2.78 -17.70 5.11
CA THR A 4 2.13 -16.79 6.04
C THR A 4 2.96 -15.52 6.17
N ILE A 5 2.32 -14.36 5.97
CA ILE A 5 2.90 -13.07 6.33
C ILE A 5 3.11 -13.10 7.85
N THR A 6 4.35 -12.95 8.28
CA THR A 6 4.73 -12.88 9.70
C THR A 6 5.28 -11.50 10.02
N GLN A 7 5.56 -11.23 11.29
CA GLN A 7 6.20 -9.97 11.70
C GLN A 7 7.58 -9.77 11.05
N ASP A 8 8.25 -10.85 10.66
CA ASP A 8 9.57 -10.81 10.00
C ASP A 8 9.46 -10.71 8.46
N THR A 9 8.25 -10.63 7.91
CA THR A 9 8.05 -10.50 6.47
C THR A 9 8.52 -9.14 5.96
N ILE A 10 9.55 -9.17 5.11
CA ILE A 10 10.08 -7.97 4.45
C ILE A 10 9.15 -7.58 3.29
N ILE A 11 8.82 -6.30 3.22
CA ILE A 11 8.00 -5.69 2.17
C ILE A 11 8.89 -4.72 1.37
N GLY A 12 8.82 -4.80 0.05
CA GLY A 12 9.34 -3.77 -0.83
C GLY A 12 8.27 -2.69 -1.01
N ILE A 13 8.61 -1.44 -0.73
CA ILE A 13 7.73 -0.29 -0.92
C ILE A 13 8.40 0.63 -1.93
N ASP A 14 7.71 0.90 -3.04
CA ASP A 14 8.05 2.01 -3.92
C ASP A 14 7.30 3.24 -3.44
N LEU A 15 8.05 4.26 -3.00
CA LEU A 15 7.49 5.50 -2.48
C LEU A 15 7.73 6.61 -3.51
N GLY A 16 6.92 6.61 -4.55
CA GLY A 16 6.96 7.60 -5.61
C GLY A 16 6.26 8.91 -5.24
N THR A 17 6.57 9.98 -5.98
CA THR A 17 5.96 11.31 -5.79
C THR A 17 4.45 11.30 -6.05
N SER A 18 3.98 10.53 -7.04
CA SER A 18 2.57 10.51 -7.46
C SER A 18 1.83 9.26 -6.98
N THR A 19 2.51 8.13 -6.92
CA THR A 19 1.96 6.84 -6.54
C THR A 19 2.92 6.08 -5.63
N THR A 20 2.34 5.17 -4.85
CA THR A 20 2.99 4.26 -3.94
C THR A 20 2.45 2.86 -4.18
N GLU A 21 3.34 1.88 -4.17
CA GLU A 21 3.06 0.48 -4.41
C GLU A 21 3.85 -0.36 -3.40
N ALA A 22 3.30 -1.52 -3.04
CA ALA A 22 3.96 -2.44 -2.12
C ALA A 22 3.89 -3.88 -2.63
N ALA A 23 4.97 -4.63 -2.41
CA ALA A 23 5.06 -6.03 -2.80
C ALA A 23 5.78 -6.86 -1.73
N VAL A 24 5.44 -8.14 -1.70
CA VAL A 24 6.10 -9.14 -0.86
C VAL A 24 6.55 -10.31 -1.74
N ILE A 25 7.63 -10.98 -1.34
CA ILE A 25 8.05 -12.22 -2.00
C ILE A 25 7.26 -13.40 -1.44
N LYS A 26 6.48 -14.09 -2.28
CA LYS A 26 5.83 -15.36 -1.96
C LYS A 26 6.24 -16.42 -2.97
N ASN A 27 6.62 -17.61 -2.52
CA ASN A 27 7.06 -18.70 -3.41
C ASN A 27 8.14 -18.29 -4.43
N GLY A 28 9.09 -17.46 -3.99
CA GLY A 28 10.18 -16.96 -4.83
C GLY A 28 9.75 -15.97 -5.93
N ARG A 29 8.52 -15.44 -5.87
CA ARG A 29 8.01 -14.45 -6.83
C ARG A 29 7.46 -13.21 -6.12
N PRO A 30 7.61 -12.01 -6.70
CA PRO A 30 6.94 -10.82 -6.19
C PRO A 30 5.43 -10.94 -6.35
N VAL A 31 4.71 -10.57 -5.30
CA VAL A 31 3.24 -10.48 -5.28
C VAL A 31 2.87 -9.11 -4.74
N MET A 32 2.05 -8.39 -5.50
CA MET A 32 1.56 -7.06 -5.11
C MET A 32 0.64 -7.14 -3.90
N ILE A 33 0.70 -6.14 -3.04
CA ILE A 33 -0.21 -5.95 -1.91
C ILE A 33 -1.30 -4.98 -2.36
N LEU A 34 -2.56 -5.40 -2.25
CA LEU A 34 -3.69 -4.53 -2.54
C LEU A 34 -3.92 -3.54 -1.40
N ASN A 35 -4.24 -2.30 -1.75
CA ASN A 35 -4.69 -1.30 -0.81
C ASN A 35 -6.17 -1.50 -0.41
N PHE A 36 -6.70 -0.60 0.41
CA PHE A 36 -8.09 -0.67 0.89
C PHE A 36 -9.14 -0.60 -0.24
N ASP A 37 -8.78 -0.07 -1.40
CA ASP A 37 -9.63 0.02 -2.59
C ASP A 37 -9.52 -1.22 -3.50
N HIS A 38 -8.84 -2.28 -3.05
CA HIS A 38 -8.52 -3.47 -3.84
C HIS A 38 -7.69 -3.15 -5.11
N SER A 39 -6.89 -2.08 -5.07
CA SER A 39 -5.97 -1.66 -6.12
C SER A 39 -4.52 -1.92 -5.71
N GLU A 40 -3.65 -2.22 -6.68
CA GLU A 40 -2.20 -2.33 -6.46
C GLU A 40 -1.53 -0.96 -6.31
N ILE A 41 -2.15 0.09 -6.86
CA ILE A 41 -1.62 1.45 -6.92
C ILE A 41 -2.36 2.32 -5.90
N THR A 42 -1.60 3.00 -5.05
CA THR A 42 -2.09 4.00 -4.09
C THR A 42 -1.58 5.38 -4.47
N PRO A 43 -2.43 6.40 -4.65
CA PRO A 43 -1.95 7.77 -4.82
C PRO A 43 -1.13 8.24 -3.62
N SER A 44 0.00 8.90 -3.87
CA SER A 44 0.86 9.50 -2.84
C SER A 44 0.29 10.83 -2.34
N PHE A 45 -0.93 10.79 -1.83
CA PHE A 45 -1.69 11.94 -1.36
C PHE A 45 -2.13 11.73 0.10
N ILE A 46 -2.06 12.81 0.87
CA ILE A 46 -2.60 12.90 2.23
C ILE A 46 -3.50 14.12 2.30
N GLY A 47 -4.63 13.97 3.00
CA GLY A 47 -5.58 15.04 3.26
C GLY A 47 -6.12 14.98 4.68
N ILE A 48 -6.93 15.97 5.02
CA ILE A 48 -7.70 16.01 6.26
C ILE A 48 -9.17 16.13 5.85
N ASN A 49 -10.01 15.22 6.34
CA ASN A 49 -11.44 15.22 6.04
C ASN A 49 -12.22 16.23 6.94
N PRO A 50 -13.52 16.45 6.70
CA PRO A 50 -14.32 17.40 7.48
C PRO A 50 -14.44 17.08 8.98
N GLU A 51 -14.26 15.82 9.38
CA GLU A 51 -14.23 15.42 10.80
C GLU A 51 -12.86 15.63 11.45
N GLY A 52 -11.85 16.08 10.69
CA GLY A 52 -10.48 16.28 11.17
C GLY A 52 -9.61 15.02 11.13
N ASN A 53 -10.07 13.94 10.49
CA ASN A 53 -9.29 12.71 10.33
C ASN A 53 -8.32 12.80 9.15
N PHE A 54 -7.15 12.18 9.27
CA PHE A 54 -6.26 11.99 8.13
C PHE A 54 -6.85 10.97 7.15
N ILE A 55 -6.82 11.31 5.87
CA ILE A 55 -7.20 10.45 4.74
C ILE A 55 -6.03 10.30 3.78
N PHE A 56 -6.00 9.20 3.04
CA PHE A 56 -4.85 8.82 2.20
C PHE A 56 -5.31 8.22 0.87
N GLY A 57 -4.42 8.15 -0.10
CA GLY A 57 -4.69 7.41 -1.34
C GLY A 57 -5.80 8.05 -2.18
N ASN A 58 -6.69 7.22 -2.74
CA ASN A 58 -7.76 7.71 -3.63
C ASN A 58 -8.74 8.64 -2.92
N GLU A 59 -9.01 8.41 -1.63
CA GLU A 59 -9.85 9.30 -0.82
C GLU A 59 -9.25 10.71 -0.70
N ALA A 60 -7.92 10.81 -0.63
CA ALA A 60 -7.22 12.08 -0.51
C ALA A 60 -6.91 12.77 -1.86
N LYS A 61 -6.93 12.02 -2.96
CA LYS A 61 -6.47 12.53 -4.27
C LYS A 61 -7.35 13.62 -4.87
N ALA A 62 -8.65 13.65 -4.50
CA ALA A 62 -9.69 14.59 -4.96
C ALA A 62 -9.83 14.72 -6.49
#